data_AF-A0AAN7D533-F1
#
_entry.id   AF-A0AAN7D533-F1
#
_cell.length_a   1.000
_cell.length_b   1.000
_cell.length_c   1.000
_cell.angle_alpha   90.00
_cell.angle_beta   90.00
_cell.angle_gamma   90.00
#
_symmetry.space_group_name_H-M   'P 1'
#
loop_
_entity.id
_entity.type
_entity.pdbx_description
1 polymer ?
#
loop_
_entity_poly.entity_id
_entity_poly.type
_entity_poly.pdbx_seq_one_letter_code
_entity_poly.pdbx_strand_id
1 'polypeptide(L)'
;MSSSNYKAICQELDTLSRAYLTKLNEYSQQWKETGGQFQKGFLNLAHAKYTMGARTVSHFSYDERMKAILQIEIDDQSIMHTKTIAPPVKPKPALDEKKDGLRKRNVHEPEKKKNSEWVAVEEKPQDDKDDIELDEKKNKKKIKKSGDPLHWFGLFVSPSLRTSQEHFKSATEQLVAQVNRIHELEAMEKRYHQLQEEKLAIKLQETVLQPQEDVAA
;
A
#
# COMPACT_ATOMS: atom_id res chain seq x y z
N MET A 1 40.66 8.62 -36.71
CA MET A 1 39.60 9.01 -35.75
C MET A 1 38.48 7.96 -35.65
N SER A 2 38.06 7.33 -36.77
CA SER A 2 37.04 6.26 -36.81
C SER A 2 37.26 5.11 -35.81
N SER A 3 38.45 4.50 -35.80
CA SER A 3 38.78 3.37 -34.92
C SER A 3 38.65 3.67 -33.42
N SER A 4 38.96 4.89 -32.98
CA SER A 4 38.81 5.30 -31.58
C SER A 4 37.33 5.44 -31.18
N ASN A 5 36.50 5.93 -32.10
CA ASN A 5 35.07 6.09 -31.87
C ASN A 5 34.36 4.72 -31.85
N TYR A 6 34.73 3.82 -32.77
CA TYR A 6 34.25 2.44 -32.77
C TYR A 6 34.54 1.70 -31.45
N LYS A 7 35.75 1.87 -30.90
CA LYS A 7 36.13 1.28 -29.61
C LYS A 7 35.33 1.86 -28.44
N ALA A 8 35.06 3.17 -28.45
CA ALA A 8 34.24 3.83 -27.43
C ALA A 8 32.80 3.28 -27.44
N ILE A 9 32.15 3.17 -28.60
CA ILE A 9 30.80 2.60 -28.72
C ILE A 9 30.74 1.15 -28.25
N CYS A 10 31.76 0.34 -28.55
CA CYS A 10 31.82 -1.03 -28.03
C CYS A 10 31.91 -1.07 -26.50
N GLN A 11 32.72 -0.17 -25.90
CA GLN A 11 32.79 -0.05 -24.44
C GLN A 11 31.46 0.40 -23.84
N GLU A 12 30.77 1.34 -24.48
CA GLU A 12 29.44 1.78 -24.06
C GLU A 12 28.41 0.65 -24.12
N LEU A 13 28.37 -0.13 -25.20
CA LEU A 13 27.52 -1.31 -25.34
C LEU A 13 27.80 -2.36 -24.24
N ASP A 14 29.07 -2.60 -23.93
CA ASP A 14 29.47 -3.52 -22.85
C ASP A 14 29.03 -2.99 -21.47
N THR A 15 29.14 -1.68 -21.23
CA THR A 15 28.70 -1.08 -19.96
C THR A 15 27.18 -1.11 -19.82
N LEU A 16 26.45 -0.83 -20.91
CA LEU A 16 24.99 -0.86 -20.95
C LEU A 16 24.48 -2.28 -20.72
N SER A 17 25.03 -3.27 -21.43
CA SER A 17 24.64 -4.68 -21.25
C SER A 17 24.87 -5.18 -19.83
N ARG A 18 25.98 -4.81 -19.19
CA ARG A 18 26.22 -5.10 -17.76
C ARG A 18 25.15 -4.46 -16.87
N ALA A 19 24.87 -3.18 -17.07
CA ALA A 19 23.88 -2.46 -16.28
C ALA A 19 22.47 -3.05 -16.45
N TYR A 20 22.10 -3.40 -17.69
CA TYR A 20 20.85 -4.06 -18.02
C TYR A 20 20.70 -5.40 -17.30
N LEU A 21 21.72 -6.27 -17.35
CA LEU A 21 21.69 -7.57 -16.67
C LEU A 21 21.58 -7.43 -15.15
N THR A 22 22.26 -6.45 -14.56
CA THR A 22 22.11 -6.15 -13.13
C THR A 22 20.68 -5.73 -12.80
N LYS A 23 20.09 -4.83 -13.59
CA LYS A 23 18.71 -4.34 -13.42
C LYS A 23 17.68 -5.45 -13.62
N LEU A 24 17.90 -6.36 -14.57
CA LEU A 24 17.06 -7.53 -14.81
C LEU A 24 17.10 -8.49 -13.61
N ASN A 25 18.27 -8.70 -13.01
CA ASN A 25 18.39 -9.50 -11.79
C ASN A 25 17.64 -8.85 -10.60
N GLU A 26 17.81 -7.54 -10.40
CA GLU A 26 17.04 -6.78 -9.40
C GLU A 26 15.53 -6.94 -9.59
N TYR A 27 15.04 -6.80 -10.83
CA TYR A 27 13.64 -7.02 -11.19
C TYR A 27 13.17 -8.45 -10.86
N SER A 28 13.97 -9.47 -11.21
CA SER A 28 13.64 -10.87 -10.91
C SER A 28 13.54 -11.13 -9.40
N GLN A 29 14.41 -10.50 -8.60
CA GLN A 29 14.36 -10.60 -7.14
C GLN A 29 13.13 -9.92 -6.56
N GLN A 30 12.82 -8.70 -7.01
CA GLN A 30 11.61 -7.98 -6.62
C GLN A 30 10.36 -8.80 -6.94
N TRP A 31 10.30 -9.42 -8.12
CA TRP A 31 9.17 -10.25 -8.53
C TRP A 31 8.93 -11.42 -7.55
N LYS A 32 10.00 -12.09 -7.13
CA LYS A 32 9.92 -13.17 -6.12
C LYS A 32 9.42 -12.65 -4.77
N GLU A 33 9.91 -11.48 -4.35
CA GLU A 33 9.50 -10.87 -3.08
C GLU A 33 8.02 -10.51 -3.09
N THR A 34 7.56 -9.83 -4.13
CA THR A 34 6.16 -9.44 -4.31
C THR A 34 5.26 -10.67 -4.42
N GLY A 35 5.68 -11.70 -5.15
CA GLY A 35 4.99 -12.99 -5.19
C GLY A 35 4.84 -13.62 -3.79
N GLY A 36 5.90 -13.56 -2.97
CA GLY A 36 5.86 -14.00 -1.58
C GLY A 36 4.89 -13.20 -0.70
N GLN A 37 4.79 -11.88 -0.90
CA GLN A 37 3.80 -11.05 -0.20
C GLN A 37 2.37 -11.41 -0.61
N PHE A 38 2.11 -11.62 -1.90
CA PHE A 38 0.81 -12.09 -2.37
C PHE A 38 0.44 -13.44 -1.78
N GLN A 39 1.36 -14.40 -1.76
CA GLN A 39 1.12 -15.72 -1.17
C GLN A 39 0.73 -15.61 0.31
N LYS A 40 1.46 -14.82 1.10
CA LYS A 40 1.14 -14.56 2.51
C LYS A 40 -0.21 -13.86 2.67
N GLY A 41 -0.49 -12.87 1.82
CA GLY A 41 -1.76 -12.15 1.78
C GLY A 41 -2.95 -13.07 1.54
N PHE A 42 -2.88 -13.93 0.52
CA PHE A 42 -3.93 -14.88 0.18
C PHE A 42 -4.10 -15.98 1.24
N LEU A 43 -3.01 -16.47 1.84
CA LEU A 43 -3.08 -17.46 2.92
C LEU A 43 -3.80 -16.87 4.15
N ASN A 44 -3.44 -15.66 4.56
CA ASN A 44 -4.09 -14.95 5.65
C ASN A 44 -5.56 -14.62 5.33
N LEU A 45 -5.87 -14.29 4.08
CA LEU A 45 -7.24 -14.08 3.63
C LEU A 45 -8.07 -15.38 3.73
N ALA A 46 -7.50 -16.51 3.34
CA ALA A 46 -8.17 -17.82 3.46
C ALA A 46 -8.42 -18.17 4.93
N HIS A 47 -7.45 -17.93 5.81
CA HIS A 47 -7.61 -18.11 7.25
C HIS A 47 -8.68 -17.17 7.84
N ALA A 48 -8.75 -15.92 7.37
CA ALA A 48 -9.80 -14.99 7.75
C ALA A 48 -11.20 -15.46 7.31
N LYS A 49 -11.33 -16.00 6.08
CA LYS A 49 -12.58 -16.59 5.58
C LYS A 49 -13.02 -17.81 6.39
N TYR A 50 -12.06 -18.64 6.82
CA TYR A 50 -12.34 -19.79 7.68
C TYR A 50 -12.85 -19.35 9.05
N THR A 51 -12.16 -18.40 9.69
CA THR A 51 -12.47 -17.95 11.06
C THR A 51 -13.72 -17.06 11.15
N MET A 52 -13.93 -16.16 10.19
CA MET A 52 -15.08 -15.25 10.19
C MET A 52 -16.31 -15.81 9.44
N GLY A 53 -16.15 -16.95 8.76
CA GLY A 53 -17.18 -17.59 7.94
C GLY A 53 -17.28 -17.02 6.53
N ALA A 54 -17.67 -17.86 5.57
CA ALA A 54 -17.66 -17.52 4.14
C ALA A 54 -18.60 -16.35 3.75
N ARG A 55 -19.61 -16.04 4.58
CA ARG A 55 -20.59 -14.98 4.29
C ARG A 55 -20.07 -13.58 4.62
N THR A 56 -19.20 -13.46 5.62
CA THR A 56 -18.72 -12.17 6.13
C THR A 56 -17.64 -11.57 5.25
N VAL A 57 -16.73 -12.38 4.70
CA VAL A 57 -15.71 -11.93 3.74
C VAL A 57 -16.11 -12.41 2.35
N SER A 58 -17.09 -11.73 1.77
CA SER A 58 -17.66 -12.09 0.48
C SER A 58 -17.81 -10.87 -0.45
N HIS A 59 -18.18 -11.13 -1.70
CA HIS A 59 -18.45 -10.07 -2.66
C HIS A 59 -19.60 -9.14 -2.22
N PHE A 60 -20.52 -9.61 -1.38
CA PHE A 60 -21.61 -8.79 -0.84
C PHE A 60 -21.16 -7.80 0.24
N SER A 61 -19.91 -7.87 0.68
CA SER A 61 -19.36 -7.04 1.75
C SER A 61 -18.74 -5.74 1.23
N TYR A 62 -18.69 -5.55 -0.10
CA TYR A 62 -18.21 -4.33 -0.72
C TYR A 62 -19.28 -3.23 -0.63
N ASP A 63 -18.92 -2.09 -0.04
CA ASP A 63 -19.73 -0.87 -0.09
C ASP A 63 -19.47 -0.15 -1.42
N GLU A 64 -20.52 0.20 -2.17
CA GLU A 64 -20.42 0.96 -3.42
C GLU A 64 -19.82 2.36 -3.22
N ARG A 65 -19.82 2.86 -1.97
CA ARG A 65 -19.20 4.15 -1.59
C ARG A 65 -17.69 4.05 -1.37
N MET A 66 -17.10 2.86 -1.54
CA MET A 66 -15.65 2.64 -1.41
C MET A 66 -14.86 3.60 -2.31
N LYS A 67 -13.88 4.27 -1.71
CA LYS A 67 -12.86 5.04 -2.45
C LYS A 67 -11.52 4.32 -2.36
N ALA A 68 -10.73 4.40 -3.42
CA ALA A 68 -9.39 3.86 -3.43
C ALA A 68 -8.53 4.53 -2.35
N ILE A 69 -7.79 3.71 -1.59
CA ILE A 69 -6.81 4.20 -0.60
C ILE A 69 -5.50 4.56 -1.30
N LEU A 70 -5.10 3.74 -2.26
CA LEU A 70 -3.91 3.90 -3.07
C LEU A 70 -4.31 4.42 -4.45
N GLN A 71 -3.73 5.54 -4.85
CA GLN A 71 -3.81 6.06 -6.20
C GLN A 71 -2.41 6.06 -6.81
N ILE A 72 -2.35 5.89 -8.12
CA ILE A 72 -1.10 5.98 -8.87
C ILE A 72 -1.21 7.21 -9.75
N GLU A 73 -0.20 8.07 -9.67
CA GLU A 73 -0.03 9.16 -10.61
C GLU A 73 1.17 8.85 -11.51
N ILE A 74 1.04 9.24 -12.77
CA ILE A 74 2.08 9.04 -13.78
C ILE A 74 2.61 10.44 -14.09
N ASP A 75 3.90 10.64 -13.83
CA ASP A 75 4.56 11.89 -14.16
C ASP A 75 4.83 12.00 -15.67
N ASP A 76 5.16 13.20 -16.14
CA ASP A 76 5.49 13.48 -17.55
C ASP A 76 6.67 12.64 -18.08
N GLN A 77 7.49 12.08 -17.18
CA GLN A 77 8.58 11.16 -17.49
C GLN A 77 8.18 9.67 -17.49
N SER A 78 6.86 9.37 -17.46
CA SER A 78 6.30 8.01 -17.39
C SER A 78 6.70 7.23 -16.13
N ILE A 79 7.15 7.93 -15.09
CA ILE A 79 7.45 7.33 -13.78
C ILE A 79 6.15 7.29 -12.98
N MET A 80 5.79 6.12 -12.49
CA MET A 80 4.61 5.92 -11.67
C MET A 80 4.94 6.15 -10.19
N HIS A 81 4.19 7.04 -9.54
CA HIS A 81 4.30 7.31 -8.11
C HIS A 81 3.03 6.91 -7.37
N THR A 82 3.21 6.32 -6.19
CA THR A 82 2.10 6.01 -5.29
C THR A 82 1.72 7.26 -4.50
N LYS A 83 0.43 7.60 -4.51
CA LYS A 83 -0.16 8.59 -3.61
C LYS A 83 -1.22 7.93 -2.76
N THR A 84 -1.09 8.05 -1.44
CA THR A 84 -2.14 7.61 -0.51
C THR A 84 -3.11 8.76 -0.29
N ILE A 85 -4.37 8.59 -0.69
CA ILE A 85 -5.42 9.64 -0.59
C ILE A 85 -5.91 9.79 0.87
N ALA A 86 -5.84 8.72 1.67
CA ALA A 86 -6.24 8.77 3.07
C ALA A 86 -5.15 9.40 3.94
N PRO A 87 -5.49 10.27 4.92
CA PRO A 87 -4.48 10.84 5.81
C PRO A 87 -3.72 9.70 6.51
N PRO A 88 -2.37 9.74 6.53
CA PRO A 88 -1.58 8.69 7.15
C PRO A 88 -1.97 8.63 8.63
N VAL A 89 -2.59 7.53 9.04
CA VAL A 89 -2.73 7.22 10.46
C VAL A 89 -1.30 6.95 10.95
N LYS A 90 -0.65 8.00 11.46
CA LYS A 90 0.62 7.87 12.16
C LYS A 90 0.41 6.80 13.25
N PRO A 91 1.23 5.74 13.32
CA PRO A 91 1.22 4.86 14.48
C PRO A 91 1.58 5.73 15.68
N LYS A 92 0.66 5.83 16.64
CA LYS A 92 0.96 6.49 17.92
C LYS A 92 2.12 5.72 18.54
N PRO A 93 3.24 6.36 18.91
CA PRO A 93 4.29 5.69 19.66
C PRO A 93 3.68 5.16 20.96
N ALA A 94 4.05 3.93 21.30
CA ALA A 94 3.70 3.27 22.54
C ALA A 94 3.97 4.23 23.71
N LEU A 95 2.91 4.60 24.43
CA LEU A 95 3.05 5.30 25.69
C LEU A 95 3.57 4.30 26.72
N ASP A 96 4.71 4.67 27.26
CA ASP A 96 5.51 3.99 28.25
C ASP A 96 4.71 3.26 29.34
N GLU A 97 5.18 2.05 29.64
CA GLU A 97 4.89 1.34 30.87
C GLU A 97 5.31 2.20 32.07
N LYS A 98 4.34 2.85 32.72
CA LYS A 98 4.45 3.16 34.14
C LYS A 98 3.59 2.18 34.92
N LYS A 99 4.26 1.17 35.47
CA LYS A 99 3.79 0.45 36.65
C LYS A 99 3.66 1.47 37.78
N ASP A 100 2.43 1.78 38.16
CA ASP A 100 2.19 2.34 39.48
C ASP A 100 0.82 1.90 40.02
N GLY A 101 0.87 1.31 41.21
CA GLY A 101 -0.20 1.32 42.21
C GLY A 101 -1.49 0.56 41.92
N LEU A 102 -1.68 -0.53 42.67
CA LEU A 102 -2.98 -1.12 42.99
C LEU A 102 -4.10 -0.06 43.11
N ARG A 103 -5.19 -0.29 42.36
CA ARG A 103 -6.44 0.47 42.46
C ARG A 103 -6.92 0.53 43.91
N LYS A 104 -6.75 1.68 44.58
CA LYS A 104 -7.47 1.98 45.81
C LYS A 104 -8.95 2.18 45.46
N ARG A 105 -9.77 1.24 45.91
CA ARG A 105 -11.23 1.35 45.96
C ARG A 105 -11.56 2.46 46.96
N ASN A 106 -12.26 3.51 46.53
CA ASN A 106 -12.87 4.47 47.45
C ASN A 106 -13.88 3.70 48.32
N VAL A 107 -13.48 3.41 49.55
CA VAL A 107 -14.38 2.99 50.62
C VAL A 107 -15.05 4.27 51.12
N HIS A 108 -16.29 4.48 50.69
CA HIS A 108 -17.21 5.31 51.47
C HIS A 108 -17.90 4.35 52.43
N GLU A 109 -17.53 4.42 53.71
CA GLU A 109 -18.20 3.67 54.77
C GLU A 109 -19.54 4.36 55.11
N PRO A 110 -20.62 3.61 55.37
CA PRO A 110 -21.98 4.13 55.35
C PRO A 110 -22.45 4.53 56.75
N GLU A 111 -23.06 5.72 56.87
CA GLU A 111 -23.85 6.05 58.04
C GLU A 111 -25.28 5.51 57.93
N LYS A 112 -25.63 4.71 58.92
CA LYS A 112 -26.89 3.99 59.10
C LYS A 112 -28.05 4.95 59.38
N LYS A 113 -29.18 4.79 58.69
CA LYS A 113 -30.51 4.82 59.33
C LYS A 113 -31.40 3.72 58.76
N LYS A 114 -31.84 2.84 59.66
CA LYS A 114 -32.86 1.82 59.44
C LYS A 114 -34.24 2.46 59.48
N ASN A 115 -35.15 2.00 58.62
CA ASN A 115 -36.40 1.31 58.97
C ASN A 115 -37.20 1.11 57.67
N SER A 116 -37.50 -0.16 57.33
CA SER A 116 -38.86 -0.73 57.19
C SER A 116 -39.59 -0.19 55.95
N GLU A 117 -40.19 -0.92 55.02
CA GLU A 117 -40.74 -2.26 54.98
C GLU A 117 -41.35 -2.39 53.57
N TRP A 118 -41.49 -3.61 53.07
CA TRP A 118 -42.02 -3.93 51.76
C TRP A 118 -43.48 -3.46 51.59
N VAL A 119 -43.81 -2.72 50.52
CA VAL A 119 -45.13 -2.79 49.86
C VAL A 119 -44.97 -2.54 48.36
N ALA A 120 -45.41 -3.52 47.57
CA ALA A 120 -45.64 -3.44 46.14
C ALA A 120 -46.94 -2.67 45.86
N VAL A 121 -46.94 -1.74 44.90
CA VAL A 121 -48.14 -1.30 44.17
C VAL A 121 -47.73 -0.91 42.74
N GLU A 122 -48.34 -1.58 41.77
CA GLU A 122 -48.37 -1.20 40.36
C GLU A 122 -49.38 -0.06 40.11
N GLU A 123 -49.23 0.55 38.94
CA GLU A 123 -50.22 1.27 38.12
C GLU A 123 -50.18 2.82 38.05
N LYS A 124 -50.20 3.24 36.78
CA LYS A 124 -50.28 4.55 36.10
C LYS A 124 -51.38 5.48 36.69
N PRO A 125 -51.50 6.81 36.36
CA PRO A 125 -51.29 7.38 35.02
C PRO A 125 -50.92 8.90 34.93
N GLN A 126 -50.94 9.38 33.68
CA GLN A 126 -51.29 10.73 33.21
C GLN A 126 -50.18 11.69 32.78
N ASP A 127 -50.25 11.96 31.47
CA ASP A 127 -50.02 13.22 30.77
C ASP A 127 -50.06 14.45 31.67
N ASP A 128 -49.00 15.24 31.63
CA ASP A 128 -49.14 16.68 31.48
C ASP A 128 -47.98 17.23 30.65
N LYS A 129 -48.38 18.10 29.71
CA LYS A 129 -47.52 18.85 28.81
C LYS A 129 -46.80 19.92 29.62
N ASP A 130 -45.48 19.84 29.68
CA ASP A 130 -44.65 21.00 29.95
C ASP A 130 -43.64 21.16 28.81
N ASP A 131 -43.82 22.23 28.05
CA ASP A 131 -42.89 22.75 27.05
C ASP A 131 -41.54 23.02 27.73
N ILE A 132 -40.59 22.11 27.48
CA ILE A 132 -39.18 22.36 27.76
C ILE A 132 -38.49 22.52 26.40
N GLU A 133 -38.45 23.75 25.90
CA GLU A 133 -37.51 24.20 24.88
C GLU A 133 -36.08 23.98 25.41
N LEU A 134 -35.52 22.80 25.14
CA LEU A 134 -34.11 22.49 25.36
C LEU A 134 -33.37 22.57 24.02
N ASP A 135 -33.02 23.82 23.72
CA ASP A 135 -31.80 24.29 23.07
C ASP A 135 -31.00 23.22 22.29
N GLU A 136 -31.08 23.33 20.96
CA GLU A 136 -30.32 22.57 20.00
C GLU A 136 -28.81 22.71 20.24
N LYS A 137 -28.20 21.78 20.97
CA LYS A 137 -26.74 21.53 20.92
C LYS A 137 -26.35 20.16 21.50
N LYS A 138 -27.04 19.10 21.06
CA LYS A 138 -26.44 17.75 21.16
C LYS A 138 -25.29 17.66 20.17
N ASN A 139 -24.11 17.85 20.73
CA ASN A 139 -22.78 17.68 20.17
C ASN A 139 -22.63 16.28 19.54
N LYS A 140 -23.21 16.07 18.34
CA LYS A 140 -22.92 14.92 17.47
C LYS A 140 -21.48 15.09 17.01
N LYS A 141 -20.52 14.68 17.85
CA LYS A 141 -19.15 14.39 17.41
C LYS A 141 -19.31 13.35 16.29
N LYS A 142 -19.32 13.82 15.04
CA LYS A 142 -19.29 12.97 13.85
C LYS A 142 -18.06 12.10 14.05
N ILE A 143 -18.27 10.82 14.41
CA ILE A 143 -17.22 9.82 14.35
C ILE A 143 -16.77 9.87 12.89
N LYS A 144 -15.61 10.47 12.63
CA LYS A 144 -15.00 10.42 11.31
C LYS A 144 -14.80 8.94 11.07
N LYS A 145 -15.68 8.33 10.28
CA LYS A 145 -15.51 6.93 9.87
C LYS A 145 -14.13 6.87 9.26
N SER A 146 -13.23 6.12 9.88
CA SER A 146 -11.94 5.79 9.30
C SER A 146 -12.22 5.31 7.88
N GLY A 147 -11.58 5.90 6.88
CA GLY A 147 -11.71 5.48 5.48
C GLY A 147 -11.07 4.11 5.21
N ASP A 148 -10.89 3.30 6.25
CA ASP A 148 -10.26 2.01 6.18
C ASP A 148 -11.34 0.94 5.94
N PRO A 149 -11.29 0.24 4.80
CA PRO A 149 -12.30 -0.72 4.36
C PRO A 149 -12.45 -1.90 5.32
N LEU A 150 -11.49 -2.16 6.22
CA LEU A 150 -11.61 -3.22 7.22
C LEU A 150 -12.86 -3.07 8.08
N HIS A 151 -13.27 -1.82 8.38
CA HIS A 151 -14.41 -1.56 9.26
C HIS A 151 -15.75 -1.98 8.64
N TRP A 152 -15.82 -2.26 7.33
CA TRP A 152 -17.03 -2.81 6.70
C TRP A 152 -17.27 -4.27 7.06
N PHE A 153 -16.24 -4.99 7.49
CA PHE A 153 -16.34 -6.37 7.97
C PHE A 153 -16.71 -6.46 9.47
N GLY A 154 -17.13 -5.35 10.07
CA GLY A 154 -17.53 -5.25 11.47
C GLY A 154 -16.45 -4.64 12.39
N LEU A 155 -16.81 -4.46 13.66
CA LEU A 155 -15.91 -3.84 14.65
C LEU A 155 -14.73 -4.76 15.04
N PHE A 156 -14.93 -6.07 14.99
CA PHE A 156 -13.96 -7.09 15.41
C PHE A 156 -13.51 -7.96 14.24
N VAL A 157 -12.78 -7.33 13.32
CA VAL A 157 -12.12 -8.03 12.22
C VAL A 157 -11.01 -8.95 12.74
N SER A 158 -10.89 -10.16 12.19
CA SER A 158 -9.84 -11.11 12.56
C SER A 158 -8.43 -10.54 12.31
N PRO A 159 -7.43 -10.88 13.15
CA PRO A 159 -6.05 -10.43 12.94
C PRO A 159 -5.52 -10.81 11.56
N SER A 160 -5.90 -11.99 11.05
CA SER A 160 -5.50 -12.47 9.72
C SER A 160 -6.05 -11.61 8.57
N LEU A 161 -7.24 -11.01 8.70
CA LEU A 161 -7.72 -10.12 7.64
C LEU A 161 -6.93 -8.81 7.63
N ARG A 162 -6.53 -8.30 8.80
CA ARG A 162 -5.70 -7.09 8.91
C ARG A 162 -4.32 -7.32 8.31
N THR A 163 -3.66 -8.42 8.67
CA THR A 163 -2.35 -8.77 8.10
C THR A 163 -2.43 -9.06 6.60
N SER A 164 -3.53 -9.66 6.14
CA SER A 164 -3.78 -9.87 4.71
C SER A 164 -3.81 -8.55 3.94
N GLN A 165 -4.55 -7.55 4.45
CA GLN A 165 -4.58 -6.20 3.86
C GLN A 165 -3.21 -5.54 3.84
N GLU A 166 -2.43 -5.66 4.91
CA GLU A 166 -1.06 -5.13 4.96
C GLU A 166 -0.16 -5.77 3.89
N HIS A 167 -0.21 -7.10 3.73
CA HIS A 167 0.55 -7.79 2.68
C HIS A 167 0.14 -7.34 1.27
N PHE A 168 -1.16 -7.19 0.99
CA PHE A 168 -1.62 -6.70 -0.31
C PHE A 168 -1.24 -5.24 -0.55
N LYS A 169 -1.29 -4.40 0.50
CA LYS A 169 -0.84 -3.01 0.39
C LYS A 169 0.64 -2.94 0.02
N SER A 170 1.50 -3.65 0.75
CA SER A 170 2.93 -3.71 0.45
C SER A 170 3.19 -4.29 -0.95
N ALA A 171 2.48 -5.35 -1.34
CA ALA A 171 2.64 -5.97 -2.66
C ALA A 171 2.24 -5.00 -3.80
N THR A 172 1.15 -4.25 -3.65
CA THR A 172 0.72 -3.26 -4.66
C THR A 172 1.69 -2.08 -4.76
N GLU A 173 2.27 -1.63 -3.64
CA GLU A 173 3.33 -0.61 -3.66
C GLU A 173 4.60 -1.13 -4.37
N GLN A 174 4.98 -2.39 -4.11
CA GLN A 174 6.11 -3.02 -4.79
C GLN A 174 5.87 -3.22 -6.30
N LEU A 175 4.64 -3.53 -6.72
CA LEU A 175 4.29 -3.63 -8.15
C LEU A 175 4.53 -2.32 -8.89
N VAL A 176 4.21 -1.17 -8.28
CA VAL A 176 4.49 0.14 -8.89
C VAL A 176 5.98 0.34 -9.10
N ALA A 177 6.80 -0.03 -8.11
CA ALA A 177 8.25 0.01 -8.24
C ALA A 177 8.75 -0.93 -9.35
N GLN A 178 8.17 -2.12 -9.50
CA GLN A 178 8.52 -3.06 -10.58
C GLN A 178 8.19 -2.51 -11.96
N VAL A 179 7.02 -1.88 -12.14
CA VAL A 179 6.63 -1.28 -13.43
C VAL A 179 7.62 -0.18 -13.83
N ASN A 180 8.04 0.66 -12.89
CA ASN A 180 9.08 1.65 -13.16
C ASN A 180 10.40 1.01 -13.63
N ARG A 181 10.78 -0.14 -13.07
CA ARG A 181 11.98 -0.88 -13.52
C ARG A 181 11.81 -1.47 -14.91
N ILE A 182 10.62 -1.93 -15.27
CA ILE A 182 10.33 -2.38 -16.63
C ILE A 182 10.52 -1.22 -17.62
N HIS A 183 10.00 -0.03 -17.31
CA HIS A 183 10.22 1.14 -18.17
C HIS A 183 11.70 1.53 -18.30
N GLU A 184 12.48 1.43 -17.23
CA GLU A 184 13.94 1.63 -17.31
C GLU A 184 14.62 0.58 -18.21
N LEU A 185 14.22 -0.70 -18.11
CA LEU A 185 14.72 -1.77 -18.96
C LEU A 185 14.40 -1.51 -20.44
N GLU A 186 13.16 -1.15 -20.76
CA GLU A 186 12.73 -0.79 -22.11
C GLU A 186 13.52 0.41 -22.66
N ALA A 187 13.81 1.41 -21.83
CA ALA A 187 14.62 2.56 -22.22
C ALA A 187 16.08 2.16 -22.52
N MET A 188 16.67 1.27 -21.72
CA MET A 188 18.00 0.73 -21.97
C MET A 188 18.06 -0.12 -23.24
N GLU A 189 17.03 -0.93 -23.52
CA GLU A 189 16.94 -1.71 -24.77
C GLU A 189 16.91 -0.80 -26.01
N LYS A 190 16.10 0.27 -25.98
CA LYS A 190 16.06 1.26 -27.07
C LYS A 190 17.43 1.89 -27.29
N ARG A 191 18.10 2.30 -26.23
CA ARG A 191 19.45 2.89 -26.31
C ARG A 191 20.48 1.88 -26.85
N TYR A 192 20.36 0.62 -26.46
CA TYR A 192 21.23 -0.43 -26.94
C TYR A 192 21.08 -0.64 -28.45
N HIS A 193 19.85 -0.68 -28.96
CA HIS A 193 19.59 -0.78 -30.40
C HIS A 193 20.15 0.42 -31.17
N GLN A 194 20.00 1.64 -30.66
CA GLN A 194 20.59 2.84 -31.29
C GLN A 194 22.12 2.75 -31.41
N LEU A 195 22.80 2.36 -30.32
CA LEU A 195 24.26 2.18 -30.33
C LEU A 195 24.70 1.04 -31.28
N GLN A 196 23.89 0.00 -31.44
CA GLN A 196 24.15 -1.05 -32.42
C GLN A 196 24.05 -0.53 -33.86
N GLU A 197 23.05 0.28 -34.17
CA GLU A 197 22.88 0.92 -35.49
C GLU A 197 24.06 1.85 -35.80
N GLU A 198 24.47 2.69 -34.84
CA GLU A 198 25.63 3.58 -34.98
C GLU A 198 26.93 2.79 -35.22
N LYS A 199 27.12 1.69 -34.48
CA LYS A 199 28.27 0.79 -34.68
C LYS A 199 28.29 0.21 -36.09
N LEU A 200 27.14 -0.22 -36.61
CA LEU A 200 27.03 -0.74 -37.97
C LEU A 200 27.32 0.34 -39.02
N ALA A 201 26.82 1.56 -38.82
CA ALA A 201 27.06 2.69 -39.71
C ALA A 201 28.55 3.05 -39.80
N ILE A 202 29.26 3.09 -38.67
CA ILE A 202 30.71 3.36 -38.65
C ILE A 202 31.47 2.26 -39.37
N LYS A 203 31.10 0.99 -39.17
CA LYS A 203 31.74 -0.13 -39.86
C LYS A 203 31.53 -0.08 -41.38
N LEU A 204 30.35 0.32 -41.84
CA LEU A 204 30.06 0.51 -43.26
C LEU A 204 30.89 1.66 -43.85
N GLN A 205 31.04 2.78 -43.13
CA GLN A 205 31.88 3.89 -43.56
C GLN A 205 33.36 3.49 -43.68
N GLU A 206 33.88 2.66 -42.77
CA GLU A 206 35.25 2.12 -42.87
C GLU A 206 35.42 1.23 -44.12
N THR A 207 34.43 0.41 -44.46
CA THR A 207 34.50 -0.45 -45.67
C THR A 207 34.43 0.31 -46.99
N VAL A 208 33.74 1.46 -47.02
CA VAL A 208 33.59 2.29 -48.23
C VAL A 208 34.81 3.17 -48.51
N LEU A 209 35.64 3.48 -47.49
CA LEU A 209 36.89 4.22 -47.66
C LEU A 209 38.09 3.33 -48.07
N GLN A 210 38.02 2.01 -47.89
CA GLN A 210 39.12 1.09 -48.23
C GLN A 210 39.22 0.54 -49.68
N PRO A 211 38.31 0.77 -50.66
CA PRO A 211 38.35 0.05 -51.94
C PRO A 211 39.33 0.59 -53.00
N GLN A 212 40.28 1.49 -52.70
CA GLN A 212 41.13 2.11 -53.73
C GLN A 212 42.66 2.04 -53.56
N GLU A 213 43.21 1.43 -52.51
CA GLU A 213 44.68 1.37 -52.33
C GLU A 213 45.34 0.07 -52.81
N ASP A 214 44.59 -1.00 -53.10
CA ASP A 214 45.16 -2.34 -53.36
C ASP A 214 45.21 -2.79 -54.84
N VAL A 215 44.96 -1.92 -55.82
CA VAL A 215 44.95 -2.31 -57.28
C VAL A 215 46.09 -1.69 -58.09
N ALA A 216 47.09 -1.07 -57.46
CA ALA A 216 48.26 -0.53 -58.17
C ALA A 216 49.58 -0.96 -57.51
N ALA A 217 49.97 -2.22 -57.70
CA ALA A 217 51.35 -2.69 -57.59
C ALA A 217 51.57 -3.93 -58.45
#